data_AF-A0A5K1E408-F1
#
_entry.id   AF-A0A5K1E408-F1
#
_cell.length_a   1.000
_cell.length_b   1.000
_cell.length_c   1.000
_cell.angle_alpha   90.00
_cell.angle_beta   90.00
_cell.angle_gamma   90.00
#
_symmetry.space_group_name_H-M   'P 1'
#
loop_
_entity.id
_entity.type
_entity.pdbx_description
1 polymer ?
#
loop_
_entity_poly.entity_id
_entity_poly.type
_entity_poly.pdbx_seq_one_letter_code
_entity_poly.pdbx_strand_id
1 'polypeptide(L)'
;LAVVNPNHKVWKRLTISGVLELVGKEWHFVRVHDAVQVCLEHMLWLKEAPRGADMMRKDENVILEVGTQNNGDLDPEGEALV
;
A
#
# COMPACT_ATOMS: atom_id res chain seq x y z
N LEU A 1 16.11 -1.30 -0.25
CA LEU A 1 17.11 -0.43 -0.94
C LEU A 1 16.33 0.63 -1.70
N ALA A 2 16.76 1.89 -1.78
CA ALA A 2 16.06 2.94 -2.52
C ALA A 2 17.00 3.59 -3.56
N VAL A 3 16.49 3.81 -4.78
CA VAL A 3 17.22 4.48 -5.86
C VAL A 3 16.73 5.91 -5.98
N VAL A 4 17.63 6.89 -5.90
CA VAL A 4 17.27 8.32 -5.87
C VAL A 4 18.01 9.09 -6.94
N ASN A 5 17.26 9.90 -7.70
CA ASN A 5 17.74 10.78 -8.76
C ASN A 5 18.77 10.14 -9.73
N PRO A 6 18.51 8.94 -10.27
CA PRO A 6 19.37 8.39 -11.30
C PRO A 6 19.23 9.23 -12.58
N ASN A 7 20.36 9.60 -13.20
CA ASN A 7 20.31 10.17 -14.53
C ASN A 7 19.86 9.14 -15.57
N HIS A 8 19.40 9.61 -16.75
CA HIS A 8 18.85 8.74 -17.80
C HIS A 8 19.79 7.59 -18.22
N LYS A 9 21.11 7.83 -18.31
CA LYS A 9 22.07 6.80 -18.69
C LYS A 9 22.19 5.71 -17.62
N VAL A 10 22.19 6.11 -16.35
CA VAL A 10 22.22 5.17 -15.21
C VAL A 10 20.91 4.41 -15.12
N TRP A 11 19.76 5.09 -15.25
CA TRP A 11 18.44 4.45 -15.26
C TRP A 11 18.37 3.35 -16.31
N LYS A 12 18.74 3.65 -17.56
CA LYS A 12 18.74 2.67 -18.66
C LYS A 12 19.62 1.44 -18.36
N ARG A 13 20.78 1.64 -17.73
CA ARG A 13 21.65 0.53 -17.33
C ARG A 13 21.05 -0.30 -16.19
N LEU A 14 20.45 0.36 -15.20
CA LEU A 14 19.76 -0.32 -14.10
C LEU A 14 18.59 -1.18 -14.61
N THR A 15 17.79 -0.68 -15.55
CA THR A 15 16.73 -1.44 -16.21
C THR A 15 17.26 -2.66 -16.96
N ILE A 16 18.30 -2.49 -17.80
CA ILE A 16 18.88 -3.63 -18.56
C ILE A 16 19.46 -4.69 -17.62
N SER A 17 20.04 -4.27 -16.49
CA SER A 17 20.62 -5.18 -15.50
C SER A 17 19.60 -5.93 -14.64
N GLY A 18 18.31 -5.56 -14.69
CA GLY A 18 17.28 -6.17 -13.84
C GLY A 18 17.27 -5.67 -12.38
N VAL A 19 18.07 -4.64 -12.06
CA VAL A 19 18.23 -4.17 -10.67
C VAL A 19 16.99 -3.42 -10.18
N LEU A 20 16.28 -2.72 -11.06
CA LEU A 20 15.07 -1.97 -10.67
C LEU A 20 13.94 -2.92 -10.23
N GLU A 21 13.87 -4.10 -10.85
CA GLU A 21 12.93 -5.15 -10.54
C GLU A 21 13.23 -5.80 -9.18
N LEU A 22 14.52 -5.96 -8.84
CA LEU A 22 14.95 -6.47 -7.54
C LEU A 22 14.73 -5.48 -6.40
N VAL A 23 14.87 -4.18 -6.69
CA VAL A 23 14.65 -3.10 -5.72
C VAL A 23 13.16 -2.87 -5.45
N GLY A 24 12.31 -3.14 -6.44
CA GLY A 24 10.87 -2.86 -6.40
C GLY A 24 10.54 -1.51 -7.02
N LYS A 25 9.41 -1.46 -7.74
CA LYS A 25 8.96 -0.28 -8.49
C LYS A 25 8.54 0.89 -7.60
N GLU A 26 8.27 0.66 -6.32
CA GLU A 26 7.91 1.73 -5.39
C GLU A 26 9.14 2.44 -4.78
N TRP A 27 10.33 1.86 -4.92
CA TRP A 27 11.56 2.32 -4.26
C TRP A 27 12.47 3.17 -5.16
N HIS A 28 11.88 3.83 -6.16
CA HIS A 28 12.58 4.77 -7.03
C HIS A 28 12.02 6.20 -6.94
N PHE A 29 12.90 7.16 -6.65
CA PHE A 29 12.51 8.54 -6.34
C PHE A 29 13.30 9.53 -7.17
N VAL A 30 12.64 10.61 -7.61
CA VAL A 30 13.31 11.72 -8.31
C VAL A 30 14.00 12.66 -7.32
N ARG A 31 13.46 12.77 -6.10
CA ARG A 31 13.96 13.67 -5.05
C ARG A 31 14.39 12.88 -3.82
N VAL A 32 15.47 13.32 -3.20
CA VAL A 32 15.98 12.71 -1.97
C VAL A 32 15.06 12.90 -0.78
N HIS A 33 14.35 14.03 -0.72
CA HIS A 33 13.43 14.31 0.37
C HIS A 33 12.30 13.27 0.43
N ASP A 34 11.67 13.01 -0.72
CA ASP A 34 10.58 12.03 -0.85
C ASP A 34 11.08 10.62 -0.45
N ALA A 35 12.28 10.24 -0.90
CA ALA A 35 12.90 8.97 -0.53
C ALA A 35 13.16 8.86 0.99
N VAL A 36 13.71 9.91 1.60
CA VAL A 36 14.04 9.92 3.04
C VAL A 36 12.78 9.86 3.88
N GLN A 37 11.73 10.60 3.51
CA GLN A 37 10.45 10.58 4.22
C GLN A 37 9.84 9.17 4.22
N VAL A 38 9.78 8.53 3.05
CA VAL A 38 9.24 7.17 2.91
C VAL A 38 10.11 6.15 3.66
N CYS A 39 11.44 6.24 3.56
CA CYS A 39 12.33 5.33 4.29
C CYS A 39 12.19 5.48 5.81
N LEU A 40 12.03 6.71 6.31
CA LEU A 40 11.88 6.99 7.73
C LEU A 40 10.55 6.46 8.25
N GLU A 41 9.46 6.74 7.55
CA GLU A 41 8.12 6.23 7.89
C GLU A 41 8.12 4.70 7.90
N HIS A 42 8.70 4.07 6.87
CA HIS A 42 8.81 2.62 6.78
C HIS A 42 9.63 2.04 7.95
N MET A 43 10.77 2.66 8.30
CA MET A 43 11.57 2.23 9.46
C MET A 43 10.80 2.35 10.78
N LEU A 44 10.06 3.44 10.99
CA LEU A 44 9.28 3.65 12.21
C LEU A 44 8.15 2.63 12.33
N TRP A 45 7.43 2.39 11.23
CA TRP A 45 6.40 1.37 11.18
C TRP A 45 6.96 -0.04 11.47
N LEU A 46 8.12 -0.39 10.91
CA LEU A 46 8.80 -1.65 11.21
C LEU A 46 9.23 -1.79 12.68
N LYS A 47 9.54 -0.68 13.35
CA LYS A 47 9.90 -0.67 14.78
C LYS A 47 8.68 -0.85 15.68
N GLU A 48 7.52 -0.35 15.26
CA GLU A 48 6.27 -0.39 16.01
C GLU A 48 5.44 -1.66 15.74
N ALA A 49 5.64 -2.33 14.60
CA ALA A 49 4.98 -3.58 14.29
C ALA A 49 5.49 -4.72 15.21
N PRO A 50 4.61 -5.54 15.82
CA PRO A 50 5.03 -6.75 16.50
C PRO A 50 5.68 -7.68 15.47
N ARG A 51 7.01 -7.86 15.57
CA ARG A 51 7.88 -8.69 14.72
C ARG A 51 7.12 -9.66 13.81
N GLY A 52 6.85 -9.27 12.57
CA GLY A 52 6.20 -10.17 11.62
C GLY A 52 5.42 -9.57 10.46
N ALA A 53 5.43 -8.25 10.24
CA ALA A 53 4.72 -7.67 9.10
C ALA A 53 5.71 -7.25 8.01
N ASP A 54 6.08 -8.22 7.17
CA ASP A 54 6.50 -7.92 5.79
C ASP A 54 5.23 -7.45 5.05
N MET A 55 4.89 -6.17 5.20
CA MET A 55 3.89 -5.54 4.34
C MET A 55 4.59 -5.07 3.07
N MET A 56 4.94 -6.01 2.19
CA MET A 56 4.81 -5.70 0.78
C MET A 56 3.32 -5.51 0.50
N ARG A 57 2.92 -4.30 0.12
CA ARG A 57 1.64 -4.12 -0.56
C ARG A 57 1.73 -4.91 -1.87
N LYS A 58 1.33 -6.17 -1.85
CA LYS A 58 0.83 -6.79 -3.07
C LYS A 58 -0.47 -6.09 -3.34
N ASP A 59 -0.53 -5.37 -4.46
CA ASP A 59 -1.76 -4.80 -4.97
C ASP A 59 -2.85 -5.87 -5.01
N GLU A 60 -3.72 -5.87 -4.00
CA GLU A 60 -5.00 -6.54 -4.06
C GLU A 60 -6.08 -5.46 -3.99
N ASN A 61 -6.91 -5.45 -5.04
CA ASN A 61 -8.01 -4.52 -5.26
C ASN A 61 -8.76 -4.20 -3.94
N VAL A 62 -8.70 -2.94 -3.51
CA VAL A 62 -9.73 -2.39 -2.62
C VAL A 62 -11.00 -2.25 -3.44
N ILE A 63 -11.84 -3.28 -3.40
CA ILE A 63 -13.26 -3.10 -3.69
C ILE A 63 -13.80 -2.29 -2.51
N LEU A 64 -14.07 -1.01 -2.75
CA LEU A 64 -14.88 -0.21 -1.85
C LEU A 64 -16.30 -0.78 -1.90
N GLU A 65 -16.65 -1.64 -0.95
CA GLU A 65 -18.05 -1.99 -0.70
C GLU A 65 -18.74 -0.74 -0.12
N VAL A 66 -19.27 0.09 -1.02
CA VAL A 66 -20.29 1.09 -0.68
C VAL A 66 -21.52 0.31 -0.24
N GLY A 67 -21.76 0.24 1.07
CA GLY A 67 -22.97 -0.33 1.63
C GLY A 67 -24.19 0.46 1.14
N THR A 68 -24.95 -0.14 0.23
CA THR A 68 -26.29 0.32 -0.14
C THR A 68 -27.21 0.13 1.07
N GLN A 69 -27.71 1.23 1.64
CA GLN A 69 -28.86 1.19 2.55
C GLN A 69 -30.08 0.72 1.77
N ASN A 70 -30.43 -0.55 1.91
CA ASN A 70 -31.75 -1.04 1.55
C ASN A 70 -32.69 -0.69 2.72
N ASN A 71 -33.34 0.46 2.63
CA ASN A 71 -34.58 0.71 3.34
C ASN A 71 -35.72 0.13 2.52
N GLY A 72 -36.54 -0.70 3.15
CA GLY A 72 -37.76 -1.29 2.61
C GLY A 72 -37.82 -2.77 2.94
N ASP A 73 -38.90 -3.35 3.44
CA ASP A 73 -40.16 -2.89 4.00
C ASP A 73 -40.76 -4.16 4.65
N LEU A 74 -41.42 -3.99 5.80
CA LEU A 74 -42.53 -4.79 6.33
C LEU A 74 -42.47 -6.33 6.28
N ASP A 75 -42.59 -6.95 7.47
CA ASP A 75 -43.58 -8.03 7.62
C ASP A 75 -44.27 -7.97 9.01
N PRO A 76 -45.58 -8.31 9.07
CA PRO A 76 -46.45 -8.24 10.24
C PRO A 76 -46.38 -9.55 11.06
N GLU A 77 -47.27 -9.67 12.06
CA GLU A 77 -47.39 -10.78 13.05
C GLU A 77 -46.51 -10.53 14.29
N GLY A 78 -47.02 -10.43 15.52
CA GLY A 78 -48.24 -10.96 16.09
C GLY A 78 -47.87 -11.48 17.48
N GLU A 79 -48.66 -11.08 18.47
CA GLU A 79 -48.74 -11.61 19.85
C GLU A 79 -47.96 -10.94 20.99
N ALA A 80 -48.69 -10.88 22.11
CA ALA A 80 -48.58 -10.03 23.28
C ALA A 80 -47.96 -10.74 24.50
N LEU A 81 -48.02 -10.08 25.67
CA LEU A 81 -47.75 -10.49 27.07
C LEU A 81 -46.61 -9.63 27.65
N VAL A 82 -46.75 -8.85 28.74
CA VAL A 82 -47.69 -8.77 29.88
C VAL A 82 -47.76 -7.30 30.32
#